data_AF-A0A1I0K9B0-F1
#
_entry.id   AF-A0A1I0K9B0-F1
#
_cell.length_a   1.000
_cell.length_b   1.000
_cell.length_c   1.000
_cell.angle_alpha   90.00
_cell.angle_beta   90.00
_cell.angle_gamma   90.00
#
_symmetry.space_group_name_H-M   'P 1'
#
loop_
_entity.id
_entity.type
_entity.pdbx_description
1 polymer ?
#
loop_
_entity_poly.entity_id
_entity_poly.type
_entity_poly.pdbx_seq_one_letter_code
_entity_poly.pdbx_strand_id
1 'polypeptide(L)'
;MWVVALLVSEHASQYVIAVPHSHLSPGLILDAPAGADDFLVVFGDDTESRAQLLHDDAGRPVLRVGGYMTARGTVVDERLWSVREAARHGDRLRLRLGHSLP
;
A
#
# COMPACT_ATOMS: atom_id res chain seq x y z
N MET A 1 -31.63 -5.84 24.32
CA MET A 1 -30.16 -5.87 24.38
C MET A 1 -29.69 -5.46 22.99
N TRP A 2 -29.21 -4.23 22.82
CA TRP A 2 -28.96 -3.64 21.50
C TRP A 2 -27.60 -4.09 20.95
N VAL A 3 -27.61 -4.43 19.66
CA VAL A 3 -26.47 -4.79 18.81
C VAL A 3 -25.66 -3.55 18.46
N VAL A 4 -24.33 -3.68 18.44
CA VAL A 4 -23.45 -2.89 17.57
C VAL A 4 -22.53 -3.87 16.84
N ALA A 5 -22.97 -4.29 15.65
CA ALA A 5 -22.08 -4.81 14.63
C ALA A 5 -21.29 -3.60 14.13
N LEU A 6 -20.00 -3.53 14.43
CA LEU A 6 -19.10 -2.56 13.83
C LEU A 6 -19.00 -2.93 12.35
N LEU A 7 -19.65 -2.16 11.49
CA LEU A 7 -19.50 -2.23 10.05
C LEU A 7 -18.08 -1.78 9.72
N VAL A 8 -17.10 -2.68 9.81
CA VAL A 8 -15.89 -2.52 9.00
C VAL A 8 -16.41 -2.59 7.57
N SER A 9 -16.44 -1.46 6.87
CA SER A 9 -16.74 -1.50 5.43
C SER A 9 -15.57 -2.22 4.78
N GLU A 10 -15.66 -3.55 4.67
CA GLU A 10 -14.77 -4.41 3.91
C GLU A 10 -14.98 -4.13 2.42
N HIS A 11 -14.60 -2.94 1.97
CA HIS A 11 -14.28 -2.76 0.57
C HIS A 11 -13.01 -3.58 0.33
N ALA A 12 -13.20 -4.83 -0.06
CA ALA A 12 -12.13 -5.64 -0.62
C ALA A 12 -11.50 -4.82 -1.75
N SER A 13 -10.22 -4.49 -1.59
CA SER A 13 -9.47 -3.83 -2.64
C SER A 13 -9.51 -4.73 -3.88
N GLN A 14 -10.18 -4.27 -4.94
CA GLN A 14 -10.33 -5.06 -6.18
C GLN A 14 -8.99 -5.24 -6.93
N TYR A 15 -7.93 -4.58 -6.46
CA TYR A 15 -6.62 -4.56 -7.10
C TYR A 15 -5.56 -5.13 -6.17
N VAL A 16 -4.75 -6.04 -6.72
CA VAL A 16 -3.66 -6.71 -6.03
C VAL A 16 -2.32 -6.33 -6.67
N ILE A 17 -1.34 -5.97 -5.85
CA ILE A 17 0.04 -5.69 -6.26
C ILE A 17 0.96 -6.67 -5.55
N ALA A 18 1.65 -7.51 -6.32
CA ALA A 18 2.65 -8.42 -5.78
C ALA A 18 4.01 -7.73 -5.67
N VAL A 19 4.68 -7.89 -4.54
CA VAL A 19 6.07 -7.47 -4.33
C VAL A 19 6.92 -8.67 -3.89
N PRO A 20 8.12 -8.87 -4.46
CA PRO A 20 8.91 -10.08 -4.24
C PRO A 20 9.63 -10.12 -2.89
N HIS A 21 9.32 -9.19 -1.97
CA HIS A 21 9.98 -9.03 -0.69
C HIS A 21 8.95 -9.04 0.43
N SER A 22 9.36 -9.41 1.64
CA SER A 22 8.51 -9.33 2.84
C SER A 22 8.41 -7.92 3.43
N HIS A 23 9.12 -6.94 2.85
CA HIS A 23 9.14 -5.56 3.31
C HIS A 23 9.20 -4.61 2.12
N LEU A 24 8.59 -3.43 2.28
CA LEU A 24 8.85 -2.31 1.39
C LEU A 24 10.21 -1.67 1.72
N SER A 25 10.84 -1.09 0.71
CA SER A 25 12.13 -0.44 0.83
C SER A 25 12.23 0.76 -0.12
N PRO A 26 13.09 1.75 0.20
CA PRO A 26 13.34 2.85 -0.73
C PRO A 26 13.84 2.35 -2.07
N GLY A 27 13.30 2.92 -3.15
CA GLY A 27 13.62 2.55 -4.53
C GLY A 27 12.79 1.40 -5.10
N LEU A 28 12.02 0.68 -4.27
CA LEU A 28 11.08 -0.34 -4.73
C LEU A 28 10.07 0.27 -5.70
N ILE A 29 9.74 -0.48 -6.76
CA ILE A 29 8.80 -0.07 -7.79
C ILE A 29 7.51 -0.87 -7.60
N LEU A 30 6.40 -0.16 -7.40
CA LEU A 30 5.06 -0.73 -7.43
C LEU A 30 4.44 -0.44 -8.79
N ASP A 31 3.75 -1.43 -9.33
CA ASP A 31 2.99 -1.31 -10.56
C ASP A 31 1.51 -1.39 -10.18
N ALA A 32 0.83 -0.24 -10.13
CA ALA A 32 -0.56 -0.10 -9.72
C ALA A 32 -1.46 0.21 -10.93
N PRO A 33 -2.76 -0.09 -10.91
CA PRO A 33 -3.70 0.46 -11.87
C PRO A 33 -3.78 1.99 -11.76
N ALA A 34 -3.78 2.71 -12.89
CA ALA A 34 -3.66 4.17 -12.92
C ALA A 34 -4.88 4.95 -12.40
N GLY A 35 -5.97 4.26 -12.07
CA GLY A 35 -7.15 4.83 -11.42
C GLY A 35 -7.43 4.25 -10.03
N ALA A 36 -6.52 3.44 -9.50
CA ALA A 36 -6.64 2.85 -8.17
C ALA A 36 -5.88 3.70 -7.15
N ASP A 37 -6.60 4.18 -6.15
CA ASP A 37 -6.05 4.80 -4.94
C ASP A 37 -6.00 3.81 -3.76
N ASP A 38 -6.61 2.63 -3.89
CA ASP A 38 -6.66 1.59 -2.87
C ASP A 38 -6.39 0.21 -3.49
N PHE A 39 -5.45 -0.52 -2.90
CA PHE A 39 -5.02 -1.84 -3.38
C PHE A 39 -4.49 -2.70 -2.23
N LEU A 40 -4.54 -4.01 -2.42
CA LEU A 40 -3.90 -4.99 -1.57
C LEU A 40 -2.47 -5.21 -2.05
N VAL A 41 -1.50 -5.11 -1.15
CA VAL A 41 -0.11 -5.49 -1.40
C VAL A 41 0.08 -6.91 -0.88
N VAL A 42 0.48 -7.83 -1.76
CA VAL A 42 0.86 -9.19 -1.42
C VAL A 42 2.38 -9.27 -1.43
N PHE A 43 2.96 -9.59 -0.29
CA PHE A 43 4.39 -9.68 -0.09
C PHE A 43 4.94 -11.05 -0.51
N GLY A 44 6.26 -11.12 -0.69
CA GLY A 44 6.94 -12.33 -1.16
C GLY A 44 6.93 -13.50 -0.17
N ASP A 45 6.40 -13.28 1.04
CA ASP A 45 6.13 -14.29 2.07
C ASP A 45 4.63 -14.58 2.25
N ASP A 46 3.82 -14.26 1.22
CA ASP A 46 2.37 -14.44 1.14
C ASP A 46 1.56 -13.66 2.19
N THR A 47 2.21 -12.75 2.91
CA THR A 47 1.51 -11.83 3.80
C THR A 47 0.90 -10.68 3.01
N GLU A 48 -0.15 -10.09 3.56
CA GLU A 48 -0.93 -9.08 2.86
C GLU A 48 -1.05 -7.81 3.71
N SER A 49 -1.05 -6.67 3.03
CA SER A 49 -1.42 -5.41 3.65
C SER A 49 -2.20 -4.53 2.68
N ARG A 50 -3.24 -3.88 3.20
CA ARG A 50 -3.91 -2.81 2.45
C ARG A 50 -2.96 -1.63 2.28
N ALA A 51 -3.00 -1.02 1.10
CA ALA A 51 -2.25 0.19 0.78
C ALA A 51 -3.15 1.20 0.07
N GLN A 52 -2.86 2.47 0.32
CA GLN A 52 -3.59 3.60 -0.22
C GLN A 52 -2.62 4.62 -0.81
N LEU A 53 -2.85 5.00 -2.06
CA LEU A 53 -2.15 6.09 -2.72
C LEU A 53 -2.89 7.40 -2.42
N LEU A 54 -2.27 8.22 -1.57
CA LEU A 54 -2.76 9.50 -1.10
C LEU A 54 -1.95 10.64 -1.72
N HIS A 55 -2.36 11.87 -1.45
CA HIS A 55 -1.58 13.06 -1.72
C HIS A 55 -1.39 13.85 -0.42
N ASP A 56 -0.19 14.39 -0.20
CA ASP A 56 0.07 15.31 0.90
C ASP A 56 -0.53 16.71 0.64
N ASP A 57 -0.39 17.63 1.60
CA ASP A 57 -0.91 19.00 1.49
C ASP A 57 -0.30 19.80 0.33
N ALA A 58 0.87 19.38 -0.17
CA ALA A 58 1.51 19.97 -1.35
C ALA A 58 1.10 19.27 -2.66
N GLY A 59 0.16 18.33 -2.61
CA GLY A 59 -0.29 17.54 -3.75
C GLY A 59 0.72 16.49 -4.21
N ARG A 60 1.71 16.13 -3.39
CA ARG A 60 2.69 15.10 -3.74
C ARG A 60 2.16 13.72 -3.37
N PRO A 61 2.35 12.70 -4.22
CA PRO A 61 1.89 11.34 -3.93
C PRO A 61 2.62 10.75 -2.72
N VAL A 62 1.86 10.10 -1.85
CA VAL A 62 2.32 9.38 -0.66
C VAL A 62 1.60 8.04 -0.61
N LEU A 63 2.33 6.96 -0.35
CA LEU A 63 1.75 5.65 -0.17
C LEU A 63 1.60 5.35 1.32
N ARG A 64 0.37 5.17 1.79
CA ARG A 64 0.06 4.61 3.11
C ARG A 64 -0.02 3.11 2.98
N VAL A 65 0.65 2.37 3.85
CA VAL A 65 0.57 0.91 3.92
C VAL A 65 0.21 0.54 5.34
N GLY A 66 -0.88 -0.21 5.49
CA GLY A 66 -1.34 -0.72 6.78
C GLY A 66 -0.28 -1.56 7.49
N GLY A 67 -0.50 -1.81 8.77
CA GLY A 67 0.35 -2.73 9.52
C GLY A 67 0.13 -4.18 9.07
N TYR A 68 1.19 -4.98 9.11
CA TYR A 68 1.15 -6.41 8.79
C TYR A 68 2.16 -7.18 9.64
N MET A 69 1.97 -8.50 9.73
CA MET A 69 2.92 -9.41 10.37
C MET A 69 3.53 -10.28 9.28
N THR A 70 4.86 -10.27 9.15
CA THR A 70 5.56 -11.15 8.22
C THR A 70 5.37 -12.62 8.60
N ALA A 71 5.58 -13.55 7.68
CA ALA A 71 5.48 -14.98 7.96
C ALA A 71 6.46 -15.46 9.05
N ARG A 72 7.49 -14.65 9.36
CA ARG A 72 8.47 -14.89 10.44
C ARG A 72 8.06 -14.26 11.78
N GLY A 73 6.87 -13.67 11.88
CA GLY A 73 6.36 -13.05 13.10
C GLY A 73 6.91 -11.64 13.36
N THR A 74 7.54 -10.99 12.38
CA THR A 74 7.94 -9.58 12.52
C THR A 74 6.72 -8.69 12.32
N VAL A 75 6.35 -7.92 13.34
CA VAL A 75 5.30 -6.90 13.23
C VAL A 75 5.87 -5.67 12.56
N VAL A 76 5.22 -5.24 11.48
CA VAL A 76 5.46 -3.97 10.80
C VAL A 76 4.24 -3.10 11.03
N ASP A 77 4.43 -2.00 11.75
CA ASP A 77 3.36 -1.02 11.95
C ASP A 77 3.00 -0.33 10.63
N GLU A 78 1.83 0.30 10.61
CA GLU A 78 1.43 1.18 9.52
C GLU A 78 2.52 2.20 9.22
N ARG A 79 2.76 2.43 7.92
CA ARG A 79 3.84 3.32 7.47
C ARG A 79 3.45 4.10 6.23
N LEU A 80 3.79 5.39 6.25
CA LEU A 80 3.72 6.26 5.09
C LEU A 80 5.04 6.22 4.34
N TRP A 81 4.98 6.22 3.01
CA TRP A 81 6.13 6.22 2.11
C TRP A 81 6.00 7.38 1.14
N SER A 82 7.04 8.19 1.03
CA SER A 82 7.13 9.15 -0.08
C SER A 82 7.13 8.41 -1.42
N VAL A 83 6.52 9.00 -2.45
CA VAL A 83 6.66 8.53 -3.83
C VAL A 83 7.60 9.49 -4.57
N ARG A 84 8.76 9.00 -4.99
CA ARG A 84 9.77 9.82 -5.69
C ARG A 84 9.49 9.98 -7.17
N GLU A 85 8.79 9.03 -7.76
CA GLU A 85 8.44 9.03 -9.17
C GLU A 85 7.09 8.34 -9.35
N ALA A 86 6.22 8.96 -10.14
CA ALA A 86 4.92 8.42 -10.50
C ALA A 86 4.77 8.56 -12.03
N ALA A 87 4.94 7.47 -12.76
CA ALA A 87 4.91 7.45 -14.22
C ALA A 87 3.69 6.66 -14.72
N ARG A 88 2.83 7.30 -15.49
CA ARG A 88 1.66 6.65 -16.09
C ARG A 88 2.03 6.00 -17.42
N HIS A 89 1.70 4.72 -17.55
CA HIS A 89 1.87 3.92 -18.76
C HIS A 89 0.55 3.24 -19.09
N GLY A 90 -0.28 3.90 -19.91
CA GLY A 90 -1.63 3.42 -20.23
C GLY A 90 -2.55 3.39 -19.00
N ASP A 91 -3.02 2.19 -18.67
CA ASP A 91 -3.87 1.88 -17.51
C ASP A 91 -3.05 1.55 -16.25
N ARG A 92 -1.73 1.69 -16.30
CA ARG A 92 -0.80 1.42 -15.18
C ARG A 92 -0.12 2.69 -14.70
N LEU A 93 0.19 2.71 -13.41
CA LEU A 93 0.92 3.74 -12.70
C LEU A 93 2.10 3.09 -12.00
N ARG A 94 3.29 3.42 -12.46
CA ARG A 94 4.54 2.97 -11.87
C ARG A 94 4.95 3.94 -10.76
N LEU A 95 4.99 3.46 -9.53
CA LEU A 95 5.33 4.23 -8.34
C LEU A 95 6.71 3.80 -7.85
N ARG A 96 7.67 4.72 -7.81
CA ARG A 96 8.96 4.48 -7.16
C ARG A 96 8.93 5.02 -5.74
N LEU A 97 9.08 4.12 -4.77
CA LEU A 97 9.07 4.49 -3.37
C LEU A 97 10.34 5.26 -3.00
N GLY A 98 10.17 6.26 -2.16
CA GLY A 98 11.25 6.94 -1.45
C GLY A 98 11.41 6.38 -0.05
N HIS A 99 11.80 7.25 0.87
CA HIS A 99 11.90 6.88 2.28
C HIS A 99 10.52 6.81 2.92
N SER A 100 10.42 5.97 3.95
CA SER A 100 9.32 6.05 4.88
C SER A 100 9.33 7.39 5.59
N LEU A 101 8.15 7.97 5.78
CA LEU A 101 7.96 9.20 6.50
C LEU A 101 7.91 8.92 8.01
N PRO A 102 8.30 9.90 8.85
CA PRO A 102 8.19 9.81 10.31
C PRO A 102 6.75 9.65 10.79
#